data_AF-A0AAF0UHA8-F1
#
_entry.id   AF-A0AAF0UHA8-F1
#
_cell.length_a   1.000
_cell.length_b   1.000
_cell.length_c   1.000
_cell.angle_alpha   90.00
_cell.angle_beta   90.00
_cell.angle_gamma   90.00
#
_symmetry.space_group_name_H-M   'P 1'
#
loop_
_entity.id
_entity.type
_entity.pdbx_description
1 polymer ?
#
loop_
_entity_poly.entity_id
_entity_poly.type
_entity_poly.pdbx_seq_one_letter_code
_entity_poly.pdbx_strand_id
1 'polypeptide(L)'
;MLPYWKNNLIRHNLDVMHIEKNVCDNIIGTLLDIEGKTKDNLNARHDLKEMCIRSELHPTQRDGKWCYSEACYSLSSAEKSKVCKFLKMIKVPNDYSFNISQWVKLEDRKIYGLKSHDSHILLEQLLPLAICGVVPNNVYDANTELSNFFRELCSKALRVDVLDQLATQILITLSKLEKIFLPTFF
;
A
#
# COMPACT_ATOMS: atom_id res chain seq x y z
N MET A 1 12.07 20.26 -2.68
CA MET A 1 11.18 20.71 -1.59
C MET A 1 10.10 21.59 -2.18
N LEU A 2 8.82 21.32 -1.93
CA LEU A 2 7.72 22.02 -2.61
C LEU A 2 7.70 23.52 -2.22
N PRO A 3 7.44 24.44 -3.17
CA PRO A 3 7.58 25.88 -2.93
C PRO A 3 6.71 26.44 -1.81
N TYR A 4 5.61 25.77 -1.46
CA TYR A 4 4.68 26.20 -0.42
C TYR A 4 5.10 25.81 1.00
N TRP A 5 6.10 24.93 1.15
CA TRP A 5 6.52 24.40 2.47
C TRP A 5 7.00 25.49 3.42
N LYS A 6 7.66 26.53 2.87
CA LYS A 6 8.12 27.71 3.62
C LYS A 6 6.97 28.53 4.25
N ASN A 7 5.75 28.42 3.71
CA ASN A 7 4.57 29.16 4.16
C ASN A 7 3.68 28.36 5.12
N ASN A 8 4.01 27.09 5.39
CA ASN A 8 3.25 26.28 6.34
C ASN A 8 3.61 26.71 7.77
N LEU A 9 2.72 27.48 8.41
CA LEU A 9 2.89 28.02 9.76
C LEU A 9 3.00 26.93 10.84
N ILE A 10 2.54 25.72 10.54
CA ILE A 10 2.55 24.58 11.46
C ILE A 10 3.25 23.41 10.79
N ARG A 11 4.58 23.44 10.78
CA ARG A 11 5.44 22.36 10.25
C ARG A 11 5.29 21.04 11.02
N HIS A 12 4.57 21.05 12.14
CA HIS A 12 4.44 19.95 13.11
C HIS A 12 3.06 19.25 13.06
N ASN A 13 2.17 19.59 12.12
CA ASN A 13 0.78 19.07 12.12
C ASN A 13 0.55 17.88 11.18
N LEU A 14 1.61 17.19 10.73
CA LEU A 14 1.46 15.96 9.98
C LEU A 14 1.11 14.84 10.96
N ASP A 15 -0.14 14.43 10.95
CA ASP A 15 -0.58 13.27 11.71
C ASP A 15 -0.10 12.00 11.01
N VAL A 16 1.06 11.51 11.45
CA VAL A 16 1.74 10.33 10.89
C VAL A 16 0.84 9.10 10.92
N MET A 17 0.06 8.92 12.00
CA MET A 17 -0.87 7.80 12.13
C MET A 17 -1.94 7.81 11.03
N HIS A 18 -2.48 8.99 10.69
CA HIS A 18 -3.45 9.11 9.62
C HIS A 18 -2.81 8.92 8.23
N ILE A 19 -1.58 9.41 8.04
CA ILE A 19 -0.84 9.21 6.78
C ILE A 19 -0.60 7.72 6.55
N GLU A 20 -0.06 7.01 7.53
CA GLU A 20 0.20 5.57 7.45
C GLU A 20 -1.06 4.77 7.25
N LYS A 21 -2.15 5.14 7.93
CA LYS A 21 -3.44 4.51 7.71
C LYS A 21 -3.87 4.65 6.24
N ASN A 22 -3.77 5.84 5.66
CA ASN A 22 -4.14 6.07 4.26
C ASN A 22 -3.25 5.27 3.30
N VAL A 23 -1.94 5.25 3.54
CA VAL A 23 -0.99 4.44 2.75
C VAL A 23 -1.33 2.95 2.85
N CYS A 24 -1.55 2.45 4.07
CA CYS A 24 -1.93 1.06 4.32
C CYS A 24 -3.26 0.70 3.64
N ASP A 25 -4.29 1.55 3.76
CA ASP A 25 -5.59 1.37 3.12
C ASP A 25 -5.45 1.33 1.58
N ASN A 26 -4.62 2.19 1.00
CA ASN A 26 -4.36 2.21 -0.45
C ASN A 26 -3.67 0.93 -0.92
N ILE A 27 -2.63 0.47 -0.21
CA ILE A 27 -1.91 -0.77 -0.54
C ILE A 27 -2.85 -1.97 -0.45
N ILE A 28 -3.49 -2.16 0.70
CA ILE A 28 -4.38 -3.31 0.92
C ILE A 28 -5.59 -3.26 -0.01
N GLY A 29 -6.17 -2.07 -0.19
CA GLY A 29 -7.31 -1.85 -1.09
C GLY A 29 -6.99 -2.22 -2.53
N THR A 30 -5.77 -1.90 -2.99
CA THR A 30 -5.32 -2.21 -4.35
C THR A 30 -4.93 -3.68 -4.50
N LEU A 31 -4.12 -4.24 -3.58
CA LEU A 31 -3.68 -5.64 -3.65
C LEU A 31 -4.85 -6.64 -3.55
N LEU A 32 -5.81 -6.39 -2.66
CA LEU A 32 -6.97 -7.25 -2.48
C LEU A 32 -8.13 -6.90 -3.42
N ASP A 33 -8.00 -5.84 -4.22
CA ASP A 33 -9.05 -5.30 -5.10
C ASP A 33 -10.38 -5.14 -4.32
N ILE A 34 -10.31 -4.28 -3.31
CA ILE A 34 -11.46 -3.94 -2.46
C ILE A 34 -12.24 -2.83 -3.16
N GLU A 35 -13.48 -3.14 -3.54
CA GLU A 35 -14.43 -2.19 -4.12
C GLU A 35 -14.50 -0.88 -3.30
N GLY A 36 -14.39 0.25 -3.99
CA GLY A 36 -14.38 1.59 -3.39
C GLY A 36 -13.06 2.00 -2.72
N LYS A 37 -12.09 1.09 -2.56
CA LYS A 37 -10.75 1.38 -2.01
C LYS A 37 -9.60 1.13 -2.98
N THR A 38 -9.78 0.24 -3.95
CA THR A 38 -8.75 -0.05 -4.95
C THR A 38 -8.38 1.21 -5.74
N LYS A 39 -7.07 1.43 -5.89
CA LYS A 39 -6.53 2.50 -6.74
C LYS A 39 -6.40 2.10 -8.19
N ASP A 40 -6.68 0.83 -8.48
CA ASP A 40 -6.77 0.30 -9.83
C ASP A 40 -8.24 0.15 -10.23
N ASN A 41 -8.75 1.11 -10.99
CA ASN A 41 -10.13 1.13 -11.46
C ASN A 41 -10.19 1.62 -12.92
N LEU A 42 -11.36 1.48 -13.55
CA LEU A 42 -11.51 1.79 -14.97
C LEU A 42 -11.11 3.24 -15.31
N ASN A 43 -11.42 4.20 -14.45
CA ASN A 43 -11.03 5.60 -14.66
C ASN A 43 -9.51 5.77 -14.63
N ALA A 44 -8.85 5.19 -13.63
CA ALA A 44 -7.39 5.19 -13.53
C ALA A 44 -6.74 4.56 -14.78
N ARG A 45 -7.38 3.53 -15.35
CA ARG A 45 -6.94 2.88 -16.60
C ARG A 45 -7.16 3.76 -17.83
N HIS A 46 -8.24 4.55 -17.87
CA HIS A 46 -8.44 5.58 -18.90
C HIS A 46 -7.39 6.70 -18.79
N ASP A 47 -7.07 7.15 -17.58
CA ASP A 47 -6.04 8.18 -17.36
C ASP A 47 -4.68 7.73 -17.94
N LEU A 48 -4.29 6.45 -17.74
CA LEU A 48 -3.08 5.89 -18.36
C LEU A 48 -3.10 5.99 -19.90
N LYS A 49 -4.29 5.78 -20.50
CA LYS A 49 -4.48 5.85 -21.95
C LYS A 49 -4.37 7.27 -22.46
N GLU A 50 -4.99 8.24 -21.78
CA GLU A 50 -4.91 9.66 -22.11
C GLU A 50 -3.48 10.20 -21.96
N MET A 51 -2.76 9.72 -20.95
CA MET A 51 -1.35 10.04 -20.73
C MET A 51 -0.38 9.31 -21.67
N CYS A 52 -0.87 8.38 -22.51
CA CYS A 52 -0.06 7.59 -23.43
C CYS A 52 1.08 6.80 -22.74
N ILE A 53 0.86 6.31 -21.52
CA ILE A 53 1.82 5.50 -20.75
C ILE A 53 1.25 4.11 -20.46
N ARG A 54 2.11 3.09 -20.36
CA ARG A 54 1.74 1.71 -20.02
C ARG A 54 0.60 1.14 -20.87
N SER A 55 0.82 1.11 -22.19
CA SER A 55 -0.16 0.59 -23.15
C SER A 55 -0.68 -0.82 -22.83
N GLU A 56 0.14 -1.63 -22.15
CA GLU A 56 -0.22 -2.97 -21.68
C GLU A 56 -1.35 -2.98 -20.64
N LEU A 57 -1.61 -1.86 -19.97
CA LEU A 57 -2.65 -1.71 -18.96
C LEU A 57 -3.90 -0.99 -19.49
N HIS A 58 -3.91 -0.52 -20.74
CA HIS A 58 -5.02 0.29 -21.27
C HIS A 58 -6.33 -0.52 -21.36
N PRO A 59 -7.47 0.13 -21.07
CA PRO A 59 -8.77 -0.52 -21.21
C PRO A 59 -9.13 -0.67 -22.69
N THR A 60 -9.70 -1.83 -23.00
CA THR A 60 -10.18 -2.22 -24.33
C THR A 60 -11.66 -2.53 -24.26
N GLN A 61 -12.36 -2.37 -25.38
CA GLN A 61 -13.76 -2.71 -25.48
C GLN A 61 -13.91 -4.08 -26.17
N ARG A 62 -14.62 -5.00 -25.53
CA ARG A 62 -15.04 -6.28 -26.12
C ARG A 62 -16.55 -6.40 -25.95
N ASP A 63 -17.27 -6.62 -27.05
CA ASP A 63 -18.73 -6.78 -27.05
C ASP A 63 -19.48 -5.65 -26.33
N GLY A 64 -19.02 -4.41 -26.52
CA GLY A 64 -19.59 -3.22 -25.88
C GLY A 64 -19.21 -3.01 -24.40
N LYS A 65 -18.55 -3.99 -23.76
CA LYS A 65 -18.09 -3.90 -22.36
C LYS A 65 -16.62 -3.51 -22.28
N TRP A 66 -16.29 -2.63 -21.33
CA TRP A 66 -14.92 -2.27 -21.00
C TRP A 66 -14.23 -3.38 -20.21
N CYS A 67 -13.04 -3.78 -20.66
CA CYS A 67 -12.19 -4.81 -20.07
C CYS A 67 -10.72 -4.35 -20.06
N TYR A 68 -9.96 -4.72 -19.04
CA TYR A 68 -8.52 -4.45 -18.96
C TYR A 68 -7.77 -5.66 -18.38
N SER A 69 -6.47 -5.70 -18.63
CA SER A 69 -5.57 -6.74 -18.12
C SER A 69 -5.29 -6.53 -16.62
N GLU A 70 -5.15 -7.64 -15.91
CA GLU A 70 -4.67 -7.63 -14.53
C GLU A 70 -3.26 -7.04 -14.47
N ALA A 71 -3.02 -6.18 -13.47
CA ALA A 71 -1.69 -5.63 -13.25
C ALA A 71 -0.81 -6.61 -12.45
N CYS A 72 0.49 -6.37 -12.42
CA CYS A 72 1.44 -7.24 -11.72
C CYS A 72 1.22 -7.34 -10.19
N TYR A 73 0.51 -6.38 -9.60
CA TYR A 73 0.17 -6.35 -8.18
C TYR A 73 -1.27 -6.86 -7.91
N SER A 74 -2.05 -7.18 -8.95
CA SER A 74 -3.38 -7.77 -8.80
C SER A 74 -3.25 -9.21 -8.31
N LEU A 75 -3.78 -9.50 -7.12
CA LEU A 75 -3.76 -10.84 -6.57
C LEU A 75 -4.89 -11.70 -7.13
N SER A 76 -4.57 -12.94 -7.49
CA SER A 76 -5.58 -13.95 -7.78
C SER A 76 -6.41 -14.30 -6.54
N SER A 77 -7.55 -14.94 -6.77
CA SER A 77 -8.42 -15.45 -5.72
C SER A 77 -7.70 -16.30 -4.66
N ALA A 78 -6.75 -17.14 -5.08
CA ALA A 78 -5.97 -18.00 -4.19
C ALA A 78 -4.91 -17.21 -3.40
N GLU A 79 -4.28 -16.23 -4.03
CA GLU A 79 -3.28 -15.36 -3.41
C GLU A 79 -3.91 -14.44 -2.36
N LYS A 80 -5.06 -13.82 -2.64
CA LYS A 80 -5.84 -13.07 -1.64
C LYS A 80 -6.16 -13.94 -0.42
N SER A 81 -6.55 -15.20 -0.64
CA SER A 81 -6.78 -16.14 0.46
C SER A 81 -5.53 -16.45 1.27
N LYS A 82 -4.33 -16.52 0.67
CA LYS A 82 -3.07 -16.71 1.42
C LYS A 82 -2.80 -15.52 2.33
N VAL A 83 -2.90 -14.30 1.79
CA VAL A 83 -2.71 -13.04 2.55
C VAL A 83 -3.70 -12.96 3.72
N CYS A 84 -5.00 -13.16 3.45
CA CYS A 84 -6.01 -13.10 4.50
C CYS A 84 -5.84 -14.21 5.54
N LYS A 85 -5.50 -15.45 5.13
CA LYS A 85 -5.24 -16.54 6.10
C LYS A 85 -4.06 -16.21 7.00
N PHE A 86 -2.97 -15.69 6.45
CA PHE A 86 -1.81 -15.26 7.23
C PHE A 86 -2.22 -14.23 8.29
N LEU A 87 -2.90 -13.16 7.88
CA LEU A 87 -3.36 -12.10 8.78
C LEU A 87 -4.42 -12.57 9.79
N LYS A 88 -5.19 -13.62 9.46
CA LYS A 88 -6.14 -14.25 10.39
C LYS A 88 -5.45 -15.10 11.44
N MET A 89 -4.38 -15.79 11.08
CA MET A 89 -3.68 -16.75 11.94
C MET A 89 -2.62 -16.12 12.82
N ILE A 90 -2.15 -14.92 12.47
CA ILE A 90 -1.09 -14.26 13.23
C ILE A 90 -1.55 -13.98 14.66
N LYS A 91 -0.72 -14.40 15.62
CA LYS A 91 -0.89 -14.11 17.05
C LYS A 91 0.20 -13.13 17.44
N VAL A 92 -0.22 -11.97 17.94
CA VAL A 92 0.68 -10.98 18.52
C VAL A 92 0.53 -11.00 20.05
N PRO A 93 1.56 -10.57 20.82
CA PRO A 93 1.43 -10.43 22.27
C PRO A 93 0.23 -9.55 22.67
N ASN A 94 -0.32 -9.77 23.86
CA ASN A 94 -1.35 -8.89 24.42
C ASN A 94 -0.83 -7.44 24.45
N ASP A 95 -1.69 -6.49 24.10
CA ASP A 95 -1.38 -5.05 23.97
C ASP A 95 -0.49 -4.63 22.78
N TYR A 96 -0.11 -5.56 21.90
CA TYR A 96 0.70 -5.25 20.71
C TYR A 96 -0.09 -4.65 19.55
N SER A 97 -1.29 -5.15 19.30
CA SER A 97 -2.26 -4.60 18.36
C SER A 97 -3.66 -4.98 18.79
N PHE A 98 -4.68 -4.23 18.35
CA PHE A 98 -6.04 -4.79 18.38
C PHE A 98 -6.04 -6.00 17.45
N ASN A 99 -6.81 -7.03 17.78
CA ASN A 99 -6.71 -8.34 17.14
C ASN A 99 -7.02 -8.24 15.63
N ILE A 100 -5.99 -8.05 14.77
CA ILE A 100 -6.11 -7.85 13.31
C ILE A 100 -6.95 -8.96 12.67
N SER A 101 -6.88 -10.17 13.24
CA SER A 101 -7.70 -11.29 12.80
C SER A 101 -9.20 -10.99 12.81
N GLN A 102 -9.72 -10.12 13.69
CA GLN A 102 -11.14 -9.76 13.74
C GLN A 102 -11.59 -9.00 12.49
N TRP A 103 -10.70 -8.21 11.90
CA TRP A 103 -10.95 -7.38 10.72
C TRP A 103 -10.84 -8.16 9.39
N VAL A 104 -10.32 -9.38 9.43
CA VAL A 104 -10.15 -10.23 8.26
C VAL A 104 -11.36 -11.13 8.05
N LYS A 105 -11.99 -11.01 6.88
CA LYS A 105 -13.09 -11.85 6.40
C LYS A 105 -12.59 -12.79 5.32
N LEU A 106 -12.47 -14.09 5.65
CA LEU A 106 -11.93 -15.10 4.74
C LEU A 106 -12.87 -15.44 3.58
N GLU A 107 -14.17 -15.38 3.81
CA GLU A 107 -15.21 -15.61 2.78
C GLU A 107 -15.10 -14.55 1.67
N ASP A 108 -14.99 -13.29 2.08
CA ASP A 108 -14.85 -12.15 1.17
C ASP A 108 -13.42 -12.01 0.61
N ARG A 109 -12.42 -12.58 1.29
CA ARG A 109 -10.98 -12.39 1.04
C ARG A 109 -10.59 -10.91 1.11
N LYS A 110 -11.19 -10.20 2.07
CA LYS A 110 -11.06 -8.75 2.28
C LYS A 110 -10.81 -8.43 3.75
N ILE A 111 -10.31 -7.22 3.99
CA ILE A 111 -10.08 -6.66 5.32
C ILE A 111 -10.95 -5.42 5.47
N TYR A 112 -11.68 -5.31 6.57
CA TYR A 112 -12.58 -4.19 6.84
C TYR A 112 -12.32 -3.60 8.22
N GLY A 113 -12.51 -2.29 8.37
CA GLY A 113 -12.57 -1.66 9.70
C GLY A 113 -11.24 -1.55 10.46
N LEU A 114 -10.08 -1.66 9.78
CA LEU A 114 -8.79 -1.40 10.42
C LEU A 114 -8.77 0.01 11.02
N LYS A 115 -8.42 0.09 12.31
CA LYS A 115 -8.17 1.35 13.00
C LYS A 115 -6.75 1.83 12.70
N SER A 116 -6.47 3.11 12.92
CA SER A 116 -5.15 3.70 12.62
C SER A 116 -3.99 2.94 13.27
N HIS A 117 -4.14 2.52 14.53
CA HIS A 117 -3.13 1.70 15.22
C HIS A 117 -2.88 0.35 14.53
N ASP A 118 -3.94 -0.36 14.15
CA ASP A 118 -3.81 -1.67 13.48
C ASP A 118 -3.24 -1.52 12.08
N SER A 119 -3.58 -0.44 11.36
CA SER A 119 -3.01 -0.09 10.06
C SER A 119 -1.51 0.23 10.15
N HIS A 120 -1.09 0.95 11.19
CA HIS A 120 0.32 1.25 11.46
C HIS A 120 1.13 -0.06 11.65
N ILE A 121 0.67 -0.95 12.55
CA ILE A 121 1.32 -2.25 12.77
C ILE A 121 1.32 -3.11 11.49
N LEU A 122 0.22 -3.09 10.74
CA LEU A 122 0.12 -3.80 9.46
C LEU A 122 1.16 -3.27 8.47
N LEU A 123 1.23 -1.95 8.27
CA LEU A 123 2.14 -1.34 7.30
C LEU A 123 3.61 -1.59 7.67
N GLU A 124 4.02 -1.37 8.90
CA GLU A 124 5.43 -1.39 9.29
C GLU A 124 6.04 -2.79 9.44
N GLN A 125 5.20 -3.79 9.72
CA GLN A 125 5.68 -5.08 10.21
C GLN A 125 5.02 -6.27 9.53
N LEU A 126 3.70 -6.27 9.40
CA LEU A 126 2.97 -7.46 8.96
C LEU A 126 2.79 -7.55 7.45
N LEU A 127 2.72 -6.40 6.77
CA LEU A 127 2.49 -6.32 5.33
C LEU A 127 3.59 -7.05 4.54
N PRO A 128 4.90 -6.81 4.77
CA PRO A 128 5.96 -7.54 4.09
C PRO A 128 5.84 -9.06 4.30
N LEU A 129 5.51 -9.48 5.52
CA LEU A 129 5.34 -10.91 5.83
C LEU A 129 4.13 -11.51 5.11
N ALA A 130 3.02 -10.77 5.05
CA ALA A 130 1.77 -11.22 4.47
C ALA A 130 1.84 -11.40 2.95
N ILE A 131 2.64 -10.58 2.26
CA ILE A 131 2.78 -10.61 0.80
C ILE A 131 4.01 -11.40 0.32
N CYS A 132 4.87 -11.86 1.25
CA CYS A 132 6.07 -12.63 0.94
C CYS A 132 5.73 -13.92 0.19
N GLY A 133 6.32 -14.11 -0.99
CA GLY A 133 6.05 -15.27 -1.85
C GLY A 133 4.63 -15.32 -2.43
N VAL A 134 3.87 -14.23 -2.32
CA VAL A 134 2.53 -14.06 -2.90
C VAL A 134 2.57 -13.11 -4.09
N VAL A 135 3.22 -11.95 -3.93
CA VAL A 135 3.39 -10.97 -5.02
C VAL A 135 4.73 -11.19 -5.75
N PRO A 136 4.87 -10.69 -6.99
CA PRO A 136 6.16 -10.66 -7.67
C PRO A 136 7.24 -9.90 -6.89
N ASN A 137 8.52 -10.27 -7.07
CA ASN A 137 9.64 -9.71 -6.29
C ASN A 137 9.72 -8.18 -6.35
N ASN A 138 9.50 -7.57 -7.52
CA ASN A 138 9.51 -6.12 -7.65
C ASN A 138 8.43 -5.42 -6.79
N VAL A 139 7.23 -6.03 -6.69
CA VAL A 139 6.14 -5.54 -5.83
C VAL A 139 6.49 -5.75 -4.37
N TYR A 140 7.03 -6.92 -4.03
CA TYR A 140 7.48 -7.25 -2.67
C TYR A 140 8.53 -6.26 -2.16
N ASP A 141 9.59 -6.04 -2.95
CA ASP A 141 10.72 -5.19 -2.58
C ASP A 141 10.26 -3.74 -2.35
N ALA A 142 9.44 -3.20 -3.27
CA ALA A 142 8.95 -1.83 -3.16
C ALA A 142 8.06 -1.61 -1.92
N ASN A 143 7.15 -2.56 -1.62
CA ASN A 143 6.31 -2.47 -0.43
C ASN A 143 7.14 -2.68 0.85
N THR A 144 8.13 -3.58 0.84
CA THR A 144 9.01 -3.83 1.99
C THR A 144 9.89 -2.63 2.30
N GLU A 145 10.45 -1.98 1.29
CA GLU A 145 11.22 -0.74 1.45
C GLU A 145 10.36 0.39 2.03
N LEU A 146 9.10 0.50 1.62
CA LEU A 146 8.15 1.46 2.17
C LEU A 146 7.80 1.15 3.64
N SER A 147 7.52 -0.11 3.96
CA SER A 147 7.29 -0.58 5.33
C SER A 147 8.48 -0.29 6.24
N ASN A 148 9.70 -0.56 5.76
CA ASN A 148 10.93 -0.27 6.48
C ASN A 148 11.11 1.23 6.71
N PHE A 149 10.79 2.06 5.71
CA PHE A 149 10.85 3.51 5.86
C PHE A 149 9.96 4.02 7.00
N PHE A 150 8.68 3.60 7.04
CA PHE A 150 7.78 4.00 8.12
C PHE A 150 8.24 3.47 9.48
N ARG A 151 8.66 2.21 9.55
CA ARG A 151 9.17 1.61 10.79
C ARG A 151 10.36 2.36 11.38
N GLU A 152 11.32 2.78 10.54
CA GLU A 152 12.47 3.56 11.01
C GLU A 152 12.06 4.99 11.40
N LEU A 153 11.16 5.62 10.62
CA LEU A 153 10.64 6.97 10.88
C LEU A 153 9.86 7.05 12.20
N CYS A 154 9.12 6.00 12.54
CA CYS A 154 8.31 5.89 13.76
C CYS A 154 9.05 5.21 14.93
N SER A 155 10.35 4.98 14.78
CA SER A 155 11.17 4.40 15.84
C SER A 155 11.23 5.30 17.07
N LYS A 156 11.36 4.70 18.26
CA LYS A 156 11.40 5.43 19.54
C LYS A 156 12.60 6.38 19.66
N ALA A 157 13.67 6.12 18.92
CA ALA A 157 14.91 6.87 18.95
C ALA A 157 15.40 7.12 17.53
N LEU A 158 15.30 8.36 17.07
CA LEU A 158 15.74 8.78 15.74
C LEU A 158 17.16 9.33 15.80
N ARG A 159 18.02 8.81 14.92
CA ARG A 159 19.36 9.36 14.71
C ARG A 159 19.40 10.18 13.43
N VAL A 160 20.13 11.29 13.45
CA VAL A 160 20.21 12.21 12.31
C VAL A 160 20.79 11.52 11.07
N ASP A 161 21.81 10.67 11.24
CA ASP A 161 22.41 9.93 10.13
C ASP A 161 21.44 8.92 9.49
N VAL A 162 20.55 8.32 10.29
CA VAL A 162 19.47 7.46 9.77
C VAL A 162 18.44 8.28 9.01
N LEU A 163 18.07 9.47 9.52
CA LEU A 163 17.14 10.36 8.83
C LEU A 163 17.67 10.82 7.45
N ASP A 164 18.96 11.14 7.36
CA ASP A 164 19.61 11.51 6.08
C ASP A 164 19.58 10.35 5.07
N GLN A 165 19.79 9.13 5.55
CA GLN A 165 19.67 7.91 4.73
C GLN A 165 18.22 7.69 4.28
N LEU A 166 17.25 7.81 5.20
CA LEU A 166 15.83 7.66 4.89
C LEU A 166 15.37 8.69 3.85
N ALA A 167 15.82 9.94 3.95
CA ALA A 167 15.50 10.99 2.99
C ALA A 167 16.01 10.68 1.57
N THR A 168 17.14 9.98 1.45
CA THR A 168 17.67 9.54 0.16
C THR A 168 16.94 8.29 -0.34
N GLN A 169 16.71 7.32 0.54
CA GLN A 169 16.10 6.04 0.20
C GLN A 169 14.64 6.19 -0.24
N ILE A 170 13.86 7.05 0.43
CA ILE A 170 12.44 7.24 0.11
C ILE A 170 12.22 7.72 -1.32
N LEU A 171 13.12 8.53 -1.89
CA LEU A 171 13.04 8.95 -3.29
C LEU A 171 13.14 7.75 -4.25
N ILE A 172 14.02 6.80 -3.93
CA ILE A 172 14.19 5.57 -4.70
C ILE A 172 12.96 4.68 -4.54
N THR A 173 12.49 4.50 -3.30
CA THR A 173 11.30 3.71 -2.98
C THR A 173 10.06 4.25 -3.70
N LEU A 174 9.84 5.57 -3.65
CA LEU A 174 8.73 6.21 -4.36
C LEU A 174 8.83 6.01 -5.87
N SER A 175 10.03 6.17 -6.47
CA SER A 175 10.21 5.89 -7.90
C SER A 175 9.91 4.43 -8.27
N LYS A 176 10.24 3.47 -7.40
CA LYS A 176 9.86 2.05 -7.60
C LYS A 176 8.35 1.87 -7.54
N LEU A 177 7.69 2.43 -6.52
CA LEU A 177 6.24 2.38 -6.37
C LEU A 177 5.53 3.04 -7.56
N GLU A 178 6.00 4.20 -8.00
CA GLU A 178 5.49 4.91 -9.17
C GLU A 178 5.58 4.09 -10.44
N LYS A 179 6.64 3.27 -10.61
CA LYS A 179 6.78 2.37 -11.77
C LYS A 179 5.84 1.16 -11.71
N ILE A 180 5.44 0.74 -10.51
CA ILE A 180 4.65 -0.47 -10.28
C ILE A 180 3.15 -0.15 -10.27
N PHE A 181 2.74 0.80 -9.42
CA PHE A 181 1.33 1.17 -9.20
C PHE A 181 0.86 2.25 -10.17
N LEU A 182 -0.45 2.44 -10.27
CA LEU A 182 -1.04 3.52 -11.10
C LEU A 182 -0.80 4.88 -10.46
N PRO A 183 -0.81 5.98 -11.25
CA PRO A 183 -0.71 7.34 -10.73
C PRO A 183 -1.74 7.66 -9.62
N THR A 184 -2.95 7.10 -9.72
CA THR A 184 -4.03 7.22 -8.73
C THR A 184 -3.73 6.64 -7.35
N PHE A 185 -2.62 5.89 -7.22
CA PHE A 185 -2.14 5.37 -5.95
C PHE A 185 -1.62 6.47 -5.01
N PHE A 186 -1.11 7.57 -5.57
CA PHE A 186 -0.48 8.68 -4.87
C PHE A 186 -1.42 9.86 -4.63
#